data_AF-A0A3M1GEI1-F1
#
_entry.id   AF-A0A3M1GEI1-F1
#
_cell.length_a   1.000
_cell.length_b   1.000
_cell.length_c   1.000
_cell.angle_alpha   90.00
_cell.angle_beta   90.00
_cell.angle_gamma   90.00
#
_symmetry.space_group_name_H-M   'P 1'
#
loop_
_entity.id
_entity.type
_entity.pdbx_description
1 polymer ?
#
loop_
_entity_poly.entity_id
_entity_poly.type
_entity_poly.pdbx_seq_one_letter_code
_entity_poly.pdbx_strand_id
1 'polypeptide(L)'
;MTAEQATALWAMRLRVQRERDRVNPPERAFKTGAGGLIDIEFALQILQLRHGGAHPEIRSANTADGWRRLEQAGIAPTDLANRILDHLRFLKRIELRLRREKNRGVSVLPGDPEKQRILVAWLGGTSWEAFWSEHCERMRQTRADVARILTGLVASTALETHR
;
A
#
# COMPACT_ATOMS: atom_id res chain seq x y z
N MET A 1 7.48 -2.55 -19.82
CA MET A 1 8.06 -3.42 -18.76
C MET A 1 7.87 -4.88 -19.16
N THR A 2 8.94 -5.68 -19.16
CA THR A 2 8.89 -7.12 -19.47
C THR A 2 8.41 -7.95 -18.26
N ALA A 3 8.02 -9.20 -18.48
CA ALA A 3 7.53 -10.11 -17.42
C ALA A 3 8.61 -10.34 -16.37
N GLU A 4 9.85 -10.50 -16.84
CA GLU A 4 11.03 -10.74 -16.03
C GLU A 4 11.36 -9.53 -15.15
N GLN A 5 11.25 -8.31 -15.70
CA GLN A 5 11.43 -7.07 -14.93
C GLN A 5 10.37 -6.91 -13.83
N ALA A 6 9.10 -7.19 -14.13
CA ALA A 6 8.01 -7.14 -13.16
C ALA A 6 8.23 -8.15 -12.01
N THR A 7 8.63 -9.37 -12.37
CA THR A 7 8.92 -10.45 -11.42
C THR A 7 10.11 -10.12 -10.53
N ALA A 8 11.20 -9.58 -11.10
CA ALA A 8 12.38 -9.18 -10.34
C ALA A 8 12.10 -8.02 -9.37
N LEU A 9 11.37 -6.99 -9.82
CA LEU A 9 10.90 -5.88 -8.97
C LEU A 9 10.08 -6.39 -7.79
N TRP A 10 9.17 -7.34 -8.05
CA TRP A 10 8.36 -7.94 -7.01
C TRP A 10 9.17 -8.78 -6.02
N ALA A 11 10.08 -9.62 -6.52
CA ALA A 11 10.96 -10.43 -5.67
C ALA A 11 11.81 -9.54 -4.75
N MET A 12 12.30 -8.41 -5.26
CA MET A 12 13.00 -7.40 -4.46
C MET A 12 12.09 -6.81 -3.38
N ARG A 13 10.85 -6.43 -3.72
CA ARG A 13 9.88 -5.88 -2.74
C ARG A 13 9.54 -6.89 -1.64
N LEU A 14 9.32 -8.15 -1.98
CA LEU A 14 9.04 -9.23 -1.03
C LEU A 14 10.21 -9.46 -0.08
N ARG A 15 11.45 -9.38 -0.56
CA ARG A 15 12.64 -9.49 0.29
C ARG A 15 12.69 -8.35 1.31
N VAL A 16 12.50 -7.10 0.86
CA VAL A 16 12.44 -5.93 1.75
C VAL A 16 11.30 -6.02 2.75
N GLN A 17 10.16 -6.60 2.35
CA GLN A 17 9.02 -6.83 3.23
C GLN A 17 9.38 -7.84 4.34
N ARG A 18 9.93 -9.02 3.98
CA ARG A 18 10.36 -10.04 4.94
C ARG A 18 11.40 -9.54 5.95
N GLU A 19 12.32 -8.70 5.51
CA GLU A 19 13.32 -8.10 6.41
C GLU A 19 12.70 -7.11 7.40
N ARG A 20 11.54 -6.53 7.07
CA ARG A 20 10.82 -5.52 7.87
C ARG A 20 9.65 -6.08 8.67
N ASP A 21 9.20 -7.30 8.37
CA ASP A 21 8.21 -8.07 9.16
C ASP A 21 8.80 -8.61 10.49
N ARG A 22 9.99 -8.13 10.91
CA ARG A 22 10.57 -8.38 12.24
C ARG A 22 9.75 -7.74 13.37
N VAL A 23 8.76 -6.92 13.04
CA VAL A 23 7.82 -6.33 14.00
C VAL A 23 6.74 -7.36 14.33
N ASN A 24 6.46 -7.56 15.62
CA ASN A 24 5.40 -8.43 16.09
C ASN A 24 4.30 -7.62 16.81
N PRO A 25 3.02 -7.70 16.40
CA PRO A 25 2.53 -8.33 15.16
C PRO A 25 2.92 -7.54 13.89
N PRO A 26 3.02 -8.18 12.71
CA PRO A 26 3.47 -7.56 11.46
C PRO A 26 2.67 -6.32 11.06
N GLU A 27 1.36 -6.30 11.32
CA GLU A 27 0.45 -5.21 10.98
C GLU A 27 0.84 -3.91 11.71
N ARG A 28 1.61 -3.96 12.80
CA ARG A 28 2.13 -2.75 13.43
C ARG A 28 3.06 -1.98 12.49
N ALA A 29 3.74 -2.64 11.57
CA ALA A 29 4.57 -2.00 10.55
C ALA A 29 3.71 -1.34 9.45
N PHE A 30 2.83 -0.41 9.81
CA PHE A 30 1.81 0.18 8.93
C PHE A 30 2.38 0.81 7.65
N LYS A 31 3.64 1.26 7.67
CA LYS A 31 4.30 1.84 6.50
C LYS A 31 4.96 0.79 5.62
N THR A 32 5.66 -0.16 6.22
CA THR A 32 6.61 -1.03 5.52
C THR A 32 6.18 -2.49 5.40
N GLY A 33 5.27 -2.93 6.27
CA GLY A 33 4.71 -4.27 6.30
C GLY A 33 3.72 -4.50 5.17
N ALA A 34 3.25 -5.74 5.06
CA ALA A 34 2.36 -6.17 3.99
C ALA A 34 1.00 -5.47 4.02
N GLY A 35 0.62 -4.88 2.88
CA GLY A 35 -0.57 -4.04 2.74
C GLY A 35 -0.39 -2.61 3.26
N GLY A 36 0.81 -2.26 3.71
CA GLY A 36 1.13 -0.93 4.22
C GLY A 36 1.33 0.12 3.12
N LEU A 37 1.70 1.32 3.56
CA LEU A 37 1.81 2.50 2.67
C LEU A 37 2.76 2.26 1.49
N ILE A 38 3.90 1.60 1.71
CA ILE A 38 4.86 1.30 0.65
C ILE A 38 4.28 0.34 -0.38
N ASP A 39 3.42 -0.60 0.01
CA ASP A 39 2.80 -1.52 -0.97
C ASP A 39 1.83 -0.78 -1.89
N ILE A 40 1.09 0.21 -1.36
CA ILE A 40 0.20 1.08 -2.16
C ILE A 40 1.00 1.91 -3.17
N GLU A 41 2.11 2.50 -2.73
CA GLU A 41 3.00 3.30 -3.59
C GLU A 41 3.66 2.43 -4.67
N PHE A 42 4.11 1.24 -4.28
CA PHE A 42 4.75 0.30 -5.18
C PHE A 42 3.80 -0.25 -6.26
N ALA A 43 2.56 -0.59 -5.89
CA ALA A 43 1.56 -1.05 -6.84
C ALA A 43 1.22 0.02 -7.89
N LEU A 44 1.08 1.29 -7.48
CA LEU A 44 0.94 2.41 -8.41
C LEU A 44 2.12 2.51 -9.37
N GLN A 45 3.35 2.48 -8.85
CA GLN A 45 4.57 2.62 -9.65
C GLN A 45 4.69 1.51 -10.69
N ILE A 46 4.38 0.27 -10.33
CA ILE A 46 4.39 -0.85 -11.28
C ILE A 46 3.34 -0.67 -12.38
N LEU A 47 2.13 -0.25 -12.03
CA LEU A 47 1.09 0.01 -13.03
C LEU A 47 1.48 1.17 -13.97
N GLN A 48 2.09 2.23 -13.44
CA GLN A 48 2.65 3.32 -14.25
C GLN A 48 3.81 2.86 -15.14
N LEU A 49 4.68 1.97 -14.67
CA LEU A 49 5.77 1.39 -15.48
C LEU A 49 5.26 0.46 -16.57
N ARG A 50 4.15 -0.24 -16.33
CA ARG A 50 3.50 -1.11 -17.32
C ARG A 50 2.76 -0.31 -18.38
N HIS A 51 1.87 0.58 -17.96
CA HIS A 51 0.88 1.22 -18.84
C HIS A 51 1.27 2.64 -19.23
N GLY A 52 2.16 3.29 -18.48
CA GLY A 52 2.46 4.70 -18.66
C GLY A 52 3.09 5.04 -20.00
N GLY A 53 3.68 4.06 -20.70
CA GLY A 53 4.14 4.23 -22.09
C GLY A 53 2.99 4.56 -23.06
N ALA A 54 1.91 3.77 -22.99
CA ALA A 54 0.71 3.95 -23.82
C ALA A 54 -0.25 5.00 -23.26
N HIS A 55 -0.22 5.22 -21.94
CA HIS A 55 -1.10 6.13 -21.21
C HIS A 55 -0.28 7.16 -20.42
N PRO A 56 0.33 8.18 -21.06
CA PRO A 56 1.15 9.17 -20.34
C PRO A 56 0.41 9.92 -19.23
N GLU A 57 -0.91 10.07 -19.34
CA GLU A 57 -1.79 10.75 -18.40
C GLU A 57 -1.78 10.12 -17.00
N ILE A 58 -1.49 8.81 -16.88
CA ILE A 58 -1.48 8.12 -15.58
C ILE A 58 -0.21 8.39 -14.77
N ARG A 59 0.81 8.99 -15.38
CA ARG A 59 2.09 9.29 -14.73
C ARG A 59 1.89 10.45 -13.76
N SER A 60 1.97 10.15 -12.48
CA SER A 60 1.92 11.13 -11.39
C SER A 60 2.82 10.70 -10.26
N ALA A 61 3.59 11.65 -9.73
CA ALA A 61 4.41 11.45 -8.54
C ALA A 61 3.57 11.47 -7.25
N ASN A 62 2.34 11.99 -7.30
CA ASN A 62 1.43 11.97 -6.16
C ASN A 62 0.64 10.67 -6.16
N THR A 63 0.76 9.89 -5.09
CA THR A 63 0.15 8.55 -5.00
C THR A 63 -1.36 8.58 -5.16
N ALA A 64 -2.06 9.53 -4.51
CA ALA A 64 -3.50 9.60 -4.57
C ALA A 64 -3.99 10.01 -5.98
N ASP A 65 -3.33 10.99 -6.59
CA ASP A 65 -3.61 11.43 -7.96
C ASP A 65 -3.32 10.31 -8.97
N GLY A 66 -2.22 9.58 -8.80
CA GLY A 66 -1.88 8.43 -9.65
C GLY A 66 -2.95 7.34 -9.63
N TRP A 67 -3.47 6.97 -8.46
CA TRP A 67 -4.58 6.01 -8.35
C TRP A 67 -5.88 6.50 -8.98
N ARG A 68 -6.18 7.81 -8.89
CA ARG A 68 -7.33 8.41 -9.60
C ARG A 68 -7.16 8.34 -11.10
N ARG A 69 -5.96 8.64 -11.63
CA ARG A 69 -5.70 8.59 -13.07
C ARG A 69 -5.73 7.17 -13.62
N LEU A 70 -5.23 6.18 -12.88
CA LEU A 70 -5.35 4.76 -13.24
C LEU A 70 -6.80 4.32 -13.37
N GLU A 71 -7.67 4.82 -12.49
CA GLU A 71 -9.11 4.56 -12.52
C GLU A 71 -9.77 5.24 -13.72
N GLN A 72 -9.51 6.52 -13.95
CA GLN A 72 -10.03 7.28 -15.09
C GLN A 72 -9.59 6.71 -16.45
N ALA A 73 -8.39 6.16 -16.53
CA ALA A 73 -7.87 5.50 -17.73
C ALA A 73 -8.38 4.05 -17.91
N GLY A 74 -9.20 3.54 -16.99
CA GLY A 74 -9.75 2.18 -17.04
C GLY A 74 -8.74 1.06 -16.76
N ILE A 75 -7.55 1.40 -16.23
CA ILE A 75 -6.49 0.43 -15.89
C ILE A 75 -6.75 -0.22 -14.53
N ALA A 76 -7.28 0.56 -13.58
CA ALA A 76 -7.68 0.06 -12.27
C ALA A 76 -9.22 0.12 -12.15
N PRO A 77 -9.89 -0.98 -11.74
CA PRO A 77 -11.30 -0.93 -11.41
C PRO A 77 -11.63 0.14 -10.36
N THR A 78 -12.78 0.81 -10.51
CA THR A 78 -13.20 1.91 -9.61
C THR A 78 -13.31 1.46 -8.15
N ASP A 79 -13.79 0.25 -7.89
CA ASP A 79 -13.88 -0.33 -6.55
C ASP A 79 -12.50 -0.52 -5.91
N LEU A 80 -11.53 -1.03 -6.69
CA LEU A 80 -10.15 -1.19 -6.26
C LEU A 80 -9.51 0.17 -5.95
N ALA A 81 -9.62 1.13 -6.86
CA ALA A 81 -9.03 2.45 -6.68
C ALA A 81 -9.60 3.16 -5.44
N ASN A 82 -10.92 3.08 -5.22
CA ASN A 82 -11.56 3.64 -4.04
C ASN A 82 -11.08 2.97 -2.75
N ARG A 83 -11.00 1.63 -2.69
CA ARG A 83 -10.45 0.93 -1.51
C ARG A 83 -9.01 1.35 -1.20
N ILE A 84 -8.15 1.44 -2.21
CA ILE A 84 -6.76 1.84 -2.04
C ILE A 84 -6.65 3.29 -1.56
N LEU A 85 -7.43 4.21 -2.15
CA LEU A 85 -7.44 5.62 -1.75
C LEU A 85 -7.97 5.82 -0.32
N ASP A 86 -8.97 5.04 0.08
CA ASP A 86 -9.49 5.05 1.45
C ASP A 86 -8.43 4.58 2.45
N HIS A 87 -7.74 3.48 2.13
CA HIS A 87 -6.68 2.97 2.98
C HIS A 87 -5.45 3.89 3.01
N LEU A 88 -5.05 4.46 1.87
CA LEU A 88 -3.98 5.46 1.78
C LEU A 88 -4.27 6.65 2.70
N ARG A 89 -5.50 7.19 2.65
CA ARG A 89 -5.94 8.26 3.55
C ARG A 89 -5.85 7.84 5.01
N PHE A 90 -6.32 6.64 5.34
CA PHE A 90 -6.24 6.09 6.70
C PHE A 90 -4.79 6.01 7.21
N LEU A 91 -3.88 5.43 6.44
CA LEU A 91 -2.46 5.31 6.80
C LEU A 91 -1.75 6.67 6.89
N LYS A 92 -2.10 7.62 6.02
CA LYS A 92 -1.54 8.99 6.07
C LYS A 92 -1.97 9.75 7.32
N ARG A 93 -3.19 9.54 7.82
CA ARG A 93 -3.62 10.10 9.12
C ARG A 93 -2.78 9.55 10.27
N ILE A 94 -2.53 8.22 10.26
CA ILE A 94 -1.65 7.56 11.23
C ILE A 94 -0.23 8.15 11.15
N GLU A 95 0.36 8.20 9.95
CA GLU A 95 1.71 8.73 9.72
C GLU A 95 1.86 10.17 10.21
N LEU A 96 0.91 11.04 9.83
CA LEU A 96 0.92 12.45 10.22
C LEU A 96 0.87 12.61 11.74
N ARG A 97 0.09 11.78 12.43
CA ARG A 97 -0.03 11.86 13.89
C ARG A 97 1.24 11.38 14.58
N LEU A 98 1.75 10.21 14.18
CA LEU A 98 2.95 9.63 14.80
C LEU A 98 4.21 10.49 14.59
N ARG A 99 4.32 11.16 13.43
CA ARG A 99 5.43 12.08 13.14
C ARG A 99 5.43 13.32 14.04
N ARG A 100 4.27 13.78 14.54
CA ARG A 100 4.22 14.91 15.48
C ARG A 100 4.81 14.55 16.86
N GLU A 101 4.81 13.27 17.22
CA GLU A 101 5.31 12.79 18.52
C GLU A 101 6.80 12.42 18.48
N LYS A 102 7.29 11.96 17.31
CA LYS A 102 8.69 11.62 17.10
C LYS A 102 9.23 12.45 15.95
N ASN A 103 10.22 13.30 16.20
CA ASN A 103 10.95 14.10 15.19
C ASN A 103 11.75 13.24 14.17
N ARG A 104 11.34 11.99 13.91
CA ARG A 104 11.93 11.00 13.00
C ARG A 104 10.82 10.20 12.30
N GLY A 105 11.14 9.62 11.15
CA GLY A 105 10.20 8.79 10.39
C GLY A 105 9.67 7.63 11.22
N VAL A 106 8.36 7.64 11.50
CA VAL A 106 7.68 6.54 12.20
C VAL A 106 7.13 5.56 11.18
N SER A 107 7.53 4.30 11.30
CA SER A 107 7.08 3.20 10.43
C SER A 107 6.25 2.15 11.17
N VAL A 108 6.13 2.27 12.49
CA VAL A 108 5.53 1.26 13.38
C VAL A 108 4.56 1.90 14.36
N LEU A 109 3.37 1.30 14.51
CA LEU A 109 2.36 1.66 15.51
C LEU A 109 2.87 1.45 16.95
N PRO A 110 2.43 2.26 17.93
CA PRO A 110 2.86 2.12 19.32
C PRO A 110 2.47 0.76 19.92
N GLY A 111 3.33 0.22 20.77
CA GLY A 111 3.07 -1.00 21.54
C GLY A 111 2.70 -0.71 23.00
N ASP A 112 2.87 0.54 23.42
CA ASP A 112 2.55 1.02 24.75
C ASP A 112 1.04 1.36 24.82
N PRO A 113 0.28 0.82 25.80
CA PRO A 113 -1.16 1.03 25.91
C PRO A 113 -1.58 2.50 26.00
N GLU A 114 -0.80 3.34 26.69
CA GLU A 114 -1.14 4.76 26.83
C GLU A 114 -0.99 5.49 25.48
N LYS A 115 0.09 5.22 24.75
CA LYS A 115 0.26 5.75 23.38
C LYS A 115 -0.78 5.24 22.41
N GLN A 116 -1.24 3.99 22.57
CA GLN A 116 -2.34 3.43 21.77
C GLN A 116 -3.65 4.18 22.03
N ARG A 117 -3.99 4.40 23.30
CA ARG A 117 -5.18 5.16 23.70
C ARG A 117 -5.15 6.58 23.16
N ILE A 118 -4.00 7.26 23.26
CA ILE A 118 -3.80 8.60 22.69
C ILE A 118 -3.99 8.55 21.17
N LEU A 119 -3.36 7.63 20.46
CA LEU A 119 -3.49 7.55 19.00
C LEU A 119 -4.96 7.38 18.57
N VAL A 120 -5.70 6.48 19.23
CA VAL A 120 -7.11 6.22 18.94
C VAL A 120 -7.98 7.45 19.18
N ALA A 121 -7.85 8.10 20.34
CA ALA A 121 -8.61 9.30 20.68
C ALA A 121 -8.37 10.42 19.64
N TRP A 122 -7.13 10.57 19.18
CA TRP A 122 -6.78 11.55 18.16
C TRP A 122 -7.34 11.23 16.77
N LEU A 123 -7.49 9.94 16.45
CA LEU A 123 -8.10 9.49 15.20
C LEU A 123 -9.64 9.50 15.26
N GLY A 124 -10.23 9.90 16.39
CA GLY A 124 -11.68 9.89 16.61
C GLY A 124 -12.26 8.49 16.83
N GLY A 125 -11.43 7.52 17.20
CA GLY A 125 -11.86 6.15 17.50
C GLY A 125 -12.29 5.96 18.95
N THR A 126 -12.96 4.85 19.23
CA THR A 126 -13.52 4.52 20.55
C THR A 126 -12.59 3.62 21.38
N SER A 127 -11.91 2.66 20.76
CA SER A 127 -11.00 1.74 21.45
C SER A 127 -9.83 1.32 20.55
N TRP A 128 -8.73 0.90 21.18
CA TRP A 128 -7.59 0.31 20.48
C TRP A 128 -8.00 -0.96 19.74
N GLU A 129 -8.85 -1.79 20.34
CA GLU A 129 -9.32 -3.04 19.73
C GLU A 129 -10.09 -2.79 18.43
N ALA A 130 -11.02 -1.83 18.41
CA ALA A 130 -11.78 -1.48 17.21
C ALA A 130 -10.87 -0.92 16.12
N PHE A 131 -9.97 0.01 16.48
CA PHE A 131 -8.98 0.55 15.56
C PHE A 131 -8.05 -0.54 15.01
N TRP A 132 -7.58 -1.44 15.87
CA TRP A 132 -6.66 -2.51 15.51
C TRP A 132 -7.31 -3.51 14.56
N SER A 133 -8.56 -3.89 14.83
CA SER A 133 -9.35 -4.76 13.95
C SER A 133 -9.54 -4.14 12.56
N GLU A 134 -9.95 -2.86 12.49
CA GLU A 134 -10.10 -2.13 11.23
C GLU A 134 -8.77 -2.01 10.48
N HIS A 135 -7.69 -1.65 11.19
CA HIS A 135 -6.35 -1.53 10.61
C HIS A 135 -5.87 -2.86 10.01
N CYS A 136 -5.98 -3.95 10.76
CA CYS A 136 -5.61 -5.29 10.29
C CYS A 136 -6.44 -5.73 9.07
N GLU A 137 -7.75 -5.44 9.06
CA GLU A 137 -8.62 -5.71 7.92
C GLU A 137 -8.14 -4.98 6.66
N ARG A 138 -7.92 -3.67 6.77
CA ARG A 138 -7.48 -2.84 5.63
C ARG A 138 -6.10 -3.27 5.11
N MET A 139 -5.17 -3.59 6.00
CA MET A 139 -3.84 -4.13 5.64
C MET A 139 -3.98 -5.45 4.87
N ARG A 140 -4.82 -6.37 5.35
CA ARG A 140 -5.05 -7.66 4.68
C ARG A 140 -5.69 -7.50 3.31
N GLN A 141 -6.71 -6.64 3.19
CA GLN A 141 -7.38 -6.34 1.92
C GLN A 141 -6.40 -5.75 0.90
N THR A 142 -5.61 -4.76 1.33
CA THR A 142 -4.62 -4.12 0.46
C THR A 142 -3.53 -5.09 0.03
N ARG A 143 -3.06 -5.94 0.95
CA ARG A 143 -2.12 -7.02 0.61
C ARG A 143 -2.69 -7.94 -0.48
N ALA A 144 -3.96 -8.33 -0.37
CA ALA A 144 -4.62 -9.17 -1.36
C ALA A 144 -4.77 -8.46 -2.71
N ASP A 145 -5.18 -7.18 -2.70
CA ASP A 145 -5.32 -6.35 -3.90
C ASP A 145 -3.99 -6.17 -4.63
N VAL A 146 -2.92 -5.86 -3.91
CA VAL A 146 -1.56 -5.73 -4.46
C VAL A 146 -1.09 -7.06 -5.04
N ALA A 147 -1.32 -8.18 -4.36
CA ALA A 147 -0.98 -9.50 -4.88
C ALA A 147 -1.73 -9.80 -6.20
N ARG A 148 -3.03 -9.49 -6.29
CA ARG A 148 -3.81 -9.69 -7.52
C ARG A 148 -3.28 -8.86 -8.69
N ILE A 149 -2.95 -7.59 -8.46
CA ILE A 149 -2.36 -6.72 -9.49
C ILE A 149 -1.10 -7.37 -10.05
N LEU A 150 -0.21 -7.84 -9.18
CA LEU A 150 1.06 -8.41 -9.57
C LEU A 150 0.91 -9.73 -10.30
N THR A 151 0.04 -10.63 -9.81
CA THR A 151 -0.27 -11.88 -10.51
C THR A 151 -0.87 -11.61 -11.89
N GLY A 152 -1.77 -10.62 -12.01
CA GLY A 152 -2.36 -10.22 -13.29
C GLY A 152 -1.33 -9.71 -14.29
N LEU A 153 -0.36 -8.92 -13.82
CA LEU A 153 0.74 -8.40 -14.66
C LEU A 153 1.69 -9.49 -15.16
N VAL A 154 2.02 -10.46 -14.31
CA VAL A 154 2.86 -11.60 -14.70
C VAL A 154 2.12 -12.45 -15.74
N ALA A 155 0.84 -12.74 -15.51
CA ALA A 155 0.02 -13.51 -16.44
C ALA A 155 -0.15 -12.82 -17.81
N SER A 156 -0.44 -11.51 -17.83
CA SER A 156 -0.61 -10.77 -19.08
C SER A 156 0.67 -10.74 -19.92
N THR A 157 1.84 -10.66 -19.25
CA THR A 157 3.11 -10.55 -19.98
C THR A 157 3.61 -11.90 -20.50
N ALA A 158 3.27 -13.01 -19.82
CA ALA A 158 3.52 -14.36 -20.33
C ALA A 158 2.78 -14.61 -21.65
N LEU A 159 1.53 -14.14 -21.77
CA LEU A 159 0.74 -14.26 -23.00
C LEU A 159 1.31 -13.44 -24.17
N GLU A 160 1.90 -12.27 -23.90
CA GLU A 160 2.52 -11.42 -24.92
C GLU A 160 3.84 -11.99 -25.45
N THR A 161 4.57 -12.76 -24.65
CA THR A 161 5.88 -13.34 -25.03
C THR A 161 5.73 -14.55 -25.96
N HIS A 162 4.52 -15.11 -26.07
CA HIS A 162 4.19 -16.24 -26.94
C HIS A 162 3.51 -15.84 -28.26
N ARG A 163 3.51 -14.55 -28.62
CA ARG A 163 3.11 -14.02 -29.93
C ARG A 163 4.31 -13.47 -30.67
#